data_AF-A0A366DUB5-F1
#
_entry.id   AF-A0A366DUB5-F1
#
_cell.length_a   1.000
_cell.length_b   1.000
_cell.length_c   1.000
_cell.angle_alpha   90.00
_cell.angle_beta   90.00
_cell.angle_gamma   90.00
#
_symmetry.space_group_name_H-M   'P 1'
#
loop_
_entity.id
_entity.type
_entity.pdbx_description
1 polymer ?
#
loop_
_entity_poly.entity_id
_entity_poly.type
_entity_poly.pdbx_seq_one_letter_code
_entity_poly.pdbx_strand_id
1 'polypeptide(L)'
;MRTWRAAPPRRRRGTAPLDRLLTAVEDVDTDDELDDEAKAAGLRIAERLTRRWAADPNPPIALDARRTRIPAWTTTIRAAASSTAAPIQKVTDAASGLEYIRAPGSSSGTRITVSASGDLPAAADLVRVRVLDGGTTPDLLIPLSPTENDRLAGRVITTRIAMSDELEGSIADVSSLDAADALAITESVHAAPIAGRNAWRRIAKRYPDDHPVRAAVLEGLRRR
;
A
#
# COMPACT_ATOMS: atom_id res chain seq x y z
N MET A 1 -55.72 -0.19 42.87
CA MET A 1 -55.84 1.26 43.14
C MET A 1 -54.76 1.99 42.36
N ARG A 2 -55.15 2.72 41.31
CA ARG A 2 -54.29 3.58 40.49
C ARG A 2 -54.36 5.01 41.04
N THR A 3 -53.24 5.72 41.11
CA THR A 3 -53.25 7.19 41.16
C THR A 3 -52.29 7.74 40.11
N TRP A 4 -52.89 8.35 39.10
CA TRP A 4 -52.26 9.12 38.04
C TRP A 4 -51.91 10.51 38.59
N ARG A 5 -50.68 11.00 38.36
CA ARG A 5 -50.35 12.42 38.51
C ARG A 5 -50.25 13.06 37.12
N ALA A 6 -51.03 14.12 36.94
CA ALA A 6 -51.20 14.86 35.70
C ALA A 6 -49.94 15.66 35.31
N ALA A 7 -49.69 15.77 34.01
CA ALA A 7 -48.63 16.59 33.41
C ALA A 7 -49.06 18.08 33.31
N PRO A 8 -48.13 19.04 33.46
CA PRO A 8 -48.42 20.47 33.35
C PRO A 8 -48.58 20.95 31.88
N PRO A 9 -49.26 22.10 31.65
CA PRO A 9 -49.71 22.54 30.32
C PRO A 9 -48.58 23.09 29.42
N ARG A 10 -48.71 22.79 28.12
CA ARG A 10 -47.87 23.28 27.02
C ARG A 10 -47.99 24.80 26.85
N ARG A 11 -46.89 25.53 27.03
CA ARG A 11 -46.77 26.92 26.57
C ARG A 11 -46.50 26.94 25.05
N ARG A 12 -47.40 27.55 24.28
CA ARG A 12 -47.18 27.96 22.89
C ARG A 12 -46.08 29.04 22.86
N ARG A 13 -44.94 28.76 22.23
CA ARG A 13 -43.98 29.78 21.81
C ARG A 13 -44.29 30.14 20.35
N GLY A 14 -44.46 31.42 20.10
CA GLY A 14 -44.72 31.98 18.78
C GLY A 14 -43.57 31.70 17.81
N THR A 15 -43.94 31.37 16.59
CA THR A 15 -43.09 31.39 15.41
C THR A 15 -42.68 32.83 15.12
N ALA A 16 -41.41 33.16 15.31
CA ALA A 16 -40.78 34.29 14.63
C ALA A 16 -40.61 33.93 13.14
N PRO A 17 -40.79 34.89 12.20
CA PRO A 17 -40.87 34.60 10.78
C PRO A 17 -39.47 34.31 10.20
N LEU A 18 -39.36 33.16 9.53
CA LEU A 18 -38.17 32.71 8.78
C LEU A 18 -37.88 33.52 7.50
N ASP A 19 -38.76 34.46 7.13
CA ASP A 19 -38.67 35.23 5.88
C ASP A 19 -37.69 36.42 5.93
N ARG A 20 -36.89 36.59 6.98
CA ARG A 20 -35.97 37.74 7.11
C ARG A 20 -34.48 37.39 7.15
N LEU A 21 -34.12 36.13 6.90
CA LEU A 21 -32.73 35.68 6.79
C LEU A 21 -32.32 35.26 5.37
N LEU A 22 -33.20 35.46 4.37
CA LEU A 22 -32.96 35.10 2.97
C LEU A 22 -32.65 36.30 2.05
N THR A 23 -32.40 37.49 2.61
CA THR A 23 -32.20 38.73 1.82
C THR A 23 -30.90 39.46 2.21
N ALA A 24 -29.83 38.70 2.46
CA ALA A 24 -28.50 39.25 2.72
C ALA A 24 -27.38 38.28 2.30
N VAL A 25 -27.55 37.59 1.17
CA VAL A 25 -26.48 36.82 0.50
C VAL A 25 -26.58 37.07 -1.01
N GLU A 26 -26.62 38.34 -1.39
CA GLU A 26 -26.27 38.78 -2.73
C GLU A 26 -25.03 39.67 -2.57
N ASP A 27 -24.05 39.46 -3.46
CA ASP A 27 -22.71 40.04 -3.54
C ASP A 27 -21.64 39.50 -2.59
N VAL A 28 -21.12 38.31 -2.91
CA VAL A 28 -19.70 38.01 -2.70
C VAL A 28 -19.13 37.29 -3.93
N ASP A 29 -18.67 38.07 -4.92
CA ASP A 29 -17.74 37.63 -5.97
C ASP A 29 -16.36 37.33 -5.36
N THR A 30 -16.18 36.22 -4.63
CA THR A 30 -14.85 35.81 -4.11
C THR A 30 -14.49 34.34 -4.34
N ASP A 31 -15.11 33.65 -5.30
CA ASP A 31 -14.75 32.24 -5.57
C ASP A 31 -13.67 32.09 -6.68
N ASP A 32 -13.60 33.00 -7.66
CA ASP A 32 -12.64 32.85 -8.78
C ASP A 32 -11.17 33.22 -8.42
N GLU A 33 -10.94 34.23 -7.56
CA GLU A 33 -9.56 34.66 -7.20
C GLU A 33 -8.84 33.66 -6.28
N LEU A 34 -9.55 33.00 -5.36
CA LEU A 34 -8.98 32.00 -4.47
C LEU A 34 -8.55 30.74 -5.24
N ASP A 35 -9.28 30.39 -6.30
CA ASP A 35 -8.98 29.26 -7.18
C ASP A 35 -7.76 29.53 -8.06
N ASP A 36 -7.55 30.77 -8.51
CA ASP A 36 -6.40 31.13 -9.34
C ASP A 36 -5.10 31.25 -8.53
N GLU A 37 -5.17 31.74 -7.29
CA GLU A 37 -4.02 31.72 -6.39
C GLU A 37 -3.61 30.30 -6.00
N ALA A 38 -4.59 29.42 -5.76
CA ALA A 38 -4.36 28.00 -5.50
C ALA A 38 -3.72 27.27 -6.70
N LYS A 39 -4.18 27.55 -7.93
CA LYS A 39 -3.56 27.04 -9.17
C LYS A 39 -2.13 27.55 -9.34
N ALA A 40 -1.89 28.84 -9.09
CA ALA A 40 -0.56 29.43 -9.18
C ALA A 40 0.41 28.87 -8.12
N ALA A 41 -0.08 28.57 -6.91
CA ALA A 41 0.67 27.87 -5.89
C ALA A 41 0.99 26.42 -6.30
N GLY A 42 0.02 25.71 -6.88
CA GLY A 42 0.19 24.36 -7.42
C GLY A 42 1.25 24.30 -8.53
N LEU A 43 1.22 25.24 -9.47
CA LEU A 43 2.22 25.36 -10.54
C LEU A 43 3.63 25.61 -9.99
N ARG A 44 3.78 26.51 -9.01
CA ARG A 44 5.07 26.77 -8.36
C ARG A 44 5.62 25.54 -7.63
N ILE A 45 4.75 24.75 -6.99
CA ILE A 45 5.15 23.50 -6.33
C ILE A 45 5.56 22.46 -7.37
N ALA A 46 4.78 22.31 -8.45
CA ALA A 46 5.09 21.40 -9.55
C ALA A 46 6.44 21.76 -10.18
N GLU A 47 6.66 23.02 -10.58
CA GLU A 47 7.93 23.48 -11.15
C GLU A 47 9.11 23.27 -10.20
N ARG A 48 8.93 23.53 -8.90
CA ARG A 48 9.99 23.30 -7.90
C ARG A 48 10.35 21.82 -7.79
N LEU A 49 9.36 20.92 -7.85
CA LEU A 49 9.59 19.47 -7.84
C LEU A 49 10.25 19.00 -9.14
N THR A 50 9.77 19.47 -10.30
CA THR A 50 10.34 19.11 -11.61
C THR A 50 11.78 19.63 -11.76
N ARG A 51 12.08 20.84 -11.27
CA ARG A 51 13.45 21.41 -11.30
C ARG A 51 14.40 20.65 -10.37
N ARG A 52 13.91 20.15 -9.23
CA ARG A 52 14.67 19.28 -8.33
C ARG A 52 14.97 17.92 -8.96
N TRP A 53 14.04 17.37 -9.76
CA TRP A 53 14.27 16.14 -10.52
C TRP A 53 15.20 16.32 -11.71
N ALA A 54 15.15 17.46 -12.40
CA ALA A 54 16.04 17.77 -13.52
C ALA A 54 17.49 18.07 -13.08
N ALA A 55 17.69 18.42 -11.80
CA ALA A 55 18.99 18.77 -11.24
C ALA A 55 19.70 17.59 -10.54
N ASP A 56 19.08 16.41 -10.47
CA ASP A 56 19.73 15.21 -9.91
C ASP A 56 20.51 14.50 -11.03
N PRO A 57 21.86 14.53 -11.02
CA PRO A 57 22.68 13.95 -12.09
C PRO A 57 22.76 12.42 -12.01
N ASN A 58 22.06 11.79 -11.05
CA ASN A 58 21.98 10.35 -10.99
C ASN A 58 21.02 9.84 -12.07
N PRO A 59 21.50 9.06 -13.06
CA PRO A 59 20.59 8.38 -13.97
C PRO A 59 19.63 7.51 -13.14
N PRO A 60 18.37 7.34 -13.56
CA PRO A 60 17.46 6.41 -12.91
C PRO A 60 18.15 5.06 -12.86
N ILE A 61 18.51 4.62 -11.65
CA ILE A 61 19.15 3.33 -11.42
C ILE A 61 18.22 2.28 -12.03
N ALA A 62 18.72 1.50 -12.99
CA ALA A 62 17.96 0.39 -13.55
C ALA A 62 17.52 -0.53 -12.40
N LEU A 63 16.23 -0.52 -12.10
CA LEU A 63 15.63 -1.17 -10.92
C LEU A 63 15.89 -2.69 -10.90
N ASP A 64 16.08 -3.28 -12.08
CA ASP A 64 16.40 -4.70 -12.26
C ASP A 64 17.79 -5.13 -11.75
N ALA A 65 18.69 -4.19 -11.45
CA ALA A 65 20.07 -4.51 -11.09
C ALA A 65 20.29 -4.82 -9.59
N ARG A 66 19.33 -4.51 -8.70
CA ARG A 66 19.50 -4.70 -7.25
C ARG A 66 18.63 -5.85 -6.73
N ARG A 67 19.26 -7.01 -6.59
CA ARG A 67 18.65 -8.24 -6.07
C ARG A 67 19.20 -8.56 -4.68
N THR A 68 18.31 -8.77 -3.73
CA THR A 68 18.64 -9.18 -2.37
C THR A 68 18.39 -10.68 -2.23
N ARG A 69 19.44 -11.45 -1.91
CA ARG A 69 19.30 -12.87 -1.59
C ARG A 69 18.84 -13.05 -0.15
N ILE A 70 17.80 -13.84 0.05
CA ILE A 70 17.21 -14.16 1.35
C ILE A 70 17.40 -15.67 1.57
N PRO A 71 18.36 -16.08 2.40
CA PRO A 71 18.73 -17.48 2.51
C PRO A 71 17.62 -18.33 3.12
N ALA A 72 17.60 -19.60 2.73
CA ALA A 72 16.79 -20.65 3.34
C ALA A 72 16.97 -20.69 4.86
N TRP A 73 15.89 -20.99 5.58
CA TRP A 73 15.95 -21.11 7.03
C TRP A 73 16.52 -22.49 7.41
N THR A 74 17.75 -22.52 7.94
CA THR A 74 18.39 -23.76 8.40
C THR A 74 18.00 -24.11 9.84
N THR A 75 17.98 -25.39 10.18
CA THR A 75 17.61 -25.93 11.50
C THR A 75 18.44 -25.35 12.66
N THR A 76 19.70 -24.98 12.43
CA THR A 76 20.58 -24.34 13.42
C THR A 76 20.06 -22.98 13.89
N ILE A 77 19.37 -22.24 13.01
CA ILE A 77 18.78 -20.93 13.33
C ILE A 77 17.50 -21.09 14.18
N ARG A 78 16.79 -22.22 14.09
CA ARG A 78 15.58 -22.48 14.90
C ARG A 78 15.89 -22.66 16.39
N ALA A 79 17.07 -23.18 16.74
CA ALA A 79 17.43 -23.47 18.13
C ALA A 79 17.76 -22.20 18.96
N ALA A 80 18.01 -21.06 18.31
CA ALA A 80 18.32 -19.79 18.97
C ALA A 80 17.08 -18.92 19.28
N ALA A 81 15.88 -19.34 18.85
CA ALA A 81 14.64 -18.64 19.16
C ALA A 81 14.16 -18.99 20.58
N SER A 82 13.81 -17.99 21.39
CA SER A 82 13.27 -18.23 22.73
C SER A 82 11.89 -18.89 22.66
N SER A 83 11.51 -19.63 23.70
CA SER A 83 10.20 -20.29 23.84
C SER A 83 8.99 -19.34 23.86
N THR A 84 9.22 -18.02 23.82
CA THR A 84 8.23 -16.96 23.96
C THR A 84 7.97 -16.14 22.70
N ALA A 85 8.81 -16.27 21.65
CA ALA A 85 8.63 -15.54 20.40
C ALA A 85 8.74 -16.50 19.21
N ALA A 86 7.74 -16.48 18.32
CA ALA A 86 7.82 -17.24 17.07
C ALA A 86 9.09 -16.84 16.31
N PRO A 87 9.82 -17.78 15.69
CA PRO A 87 11.07 -17.48 15.02
C PRO A 87 10.87 -16.43 13.90
N ILE A 88 11.68 -15.36 13.90
CA ILE A 88 11.71 -14.34 12.84
C ILE A 88 13.10 -14.31 12.17
N GLN A 89 13.14 -14.33 10.84
CA GLN A 89 14.36 -14.10 10.06
C GLN A 89 14.27 -12.71 9.47
N LYS A 90 15.31 -11.93 9.72
CA LYS A 90 15.45 -10.57 9.23
C LYS A 90 16.69 -10.49 8.34
N VAL A 91 16.52 -9.97 7.14
CA VAL A 91 17.60 -9.72 6.17
C VAL A 91 17.49 -8.26 5.74
N THR A 92 18.55 -7.49 5.96
CA THR A 92 18.61 -6.08 5.57
C THR A 92 19.67 -5.93 4.50
N ASP A 93 19.28 -5.37 3.35
CA ASP A 93 20.18 -5.03 2.26
C ASP A 93 20.42 -3.52 2.27
N ALA A 94 21.59 -3.14 2.77
CA ALA A 94 21.99 -1.73 2.87
C ALA A 94 22.11 -1.05 1.49
N ALA A 95 22.36 -1.81 0.41
CA ALA A 95 22.51 -1.24 -0.92
C ALA A 95 21.14 -0.91 -1.54
N SER A 96 20.10 -1.71 -1.29
CA SER A 96 18.74 -1.42 -1.75
C SER A 96 17.90 -0.63 -0.74
N GLY A 97 18.34 -0.53 0.51
CA GLY A 97 17.57 0.08 1.60
C GLY A 97 16.37 -0.78 2.02
N LEU A 98 16.31 -2.03 1.57
CA LEU A 98 15.22 -2.96 1.86
C LEU A 98 15.54 -3.84 3.06
N GLU A 99 14.49 -4.10 3.83
CA GLU A 99 14.48 -5.02 4.95
C GLU A 99 13.37 -6.04 4.73
N TYR A 100 13.76 -7.31 4.71
CA TYR A 100 12.89 -8.45 4.55
C TYR A 100 12.77 -9.17 5.88
N ILE A 101 11.53 -9.39 6.31
CA ILE A 101 11.20 -10.11 7.54
C ILE A 101 10.33 -11.30 7.17
N ARG A 102 10.82 -12.51 7.40
CA ARG A 102 10.06 -13.77 7.29
C ARG A 102 9.71 -14.31 8.66
N ALA A 103 8.46 -14.70 8.84
CA ALA A 103 7.98 -15.29 10.08
C ALA A 103 6.88 -16.33 9.77
N PRO A 104 6.62 -17.29 10.67
CA PRO A 104 5.42 -18.09 10.61
C PRO A 104 4.16 -17.20 10.61
N GLY A 105 3.21 -17.51 9.75
CA GLY A 105 1.86 -16.94 9.70
C GLY A 105 0.89 -17.71 10.59
N SER A 106 -0.31 -17.17 10.79
CA SER A 106 -1.31 -17.71 11.73
C SER A 106 -1.95 -19.04 11.32
N SER A 107 -1.91 -19.40 10.03
CA SER A 107 -2.59 -20.57 9.47
C SER A 107 -1.69 -21.39 8.55
N SER A 108 -0.54 -21.86 9.07
CA SER A 108 0.49 -22.64 8.34
C SER A 108 1.17 -21.95 7.15
N GLY A 109 0.84 -20.69 6.87
CA GLY A 109 1.54 -19.89 5.87
C GLY A 109 2.83 -19.24 6.41
N THR A 110 3.67 -18.78 5.51
CA THR A 110 4.78 -17.87 5.78
C THR A 110 4.30 -16.44 5.60
N ARG A 111 4.58 -15.60 6.58
CA ARG A 111 4.41 -14.14 6.49
C ARG A 111 5.73 -13.54 6.01
N ILE A 112 5.67 -12.81 4.91
CA ILE A 112 6.78 -12.01 4.38
C ILE A 112 6.38 -10.55 4.49
N THR A 113 7.11 -9.80 5.30
CA THR A 113 7.00 -8.35 5.39
C THR A 113 8.23 -7.75 4.75
N VAL A 114 8.02 -6.75 3.90
CA VAL A 114 9.12 -5.95 3.33
C VAL A 114 8.92 -4.53 3.80
N SER A 115 9.97 -3.91 4.28
CA SER A 115 10.00 -2.49 4.57
C SER A 115 11.21 -1.86 3.91
N ALA A 116 11.06 -0.62 3.51
CA ALA A 116 12.14 0.16 2.96
C ALA A 116 12.35 1.41 3.80
N SER A 117 13.62 1.74 4.02
CA SER A 117 14.05 2.93 4.74
C SER A 117 14.96 3.77 3.85
N GLY A 118 14.75 5.09 3.84
CA GLY A 118 15.55 6.04 3.08
C GLY A 118 14.90 6.44 1.75
N ASP A 119 15.67 7.17 0.94
CA ASP A 119 15.29 7.60 -0.42
C ASP A 119 15.29 6.39 -1.35
N LEU A 120 14.20 5.61 -1.31
CA LEU A 120 13.93 4.67 -2.39
C LEU A 120 13.80 5.43 -3.71
N PRO A 121 14.21 4.83 -4.84
CA PRO A 121 13.85 5.36 -6.14
C PRO A 121 12.35 5.60 -6.20
N ALA A 122 11.91 6.73 -6.79
CA ALA A 122 10.49 7.09 -6.88
C ALA A 122 9.60 6.03 -7.55
N ALA A 123 10.21 5.06 -8.23
CA ALA A 123 9.56 3.93 -8.92
C ALA A 123 9.42 2.65 -8.08
N ALA A 124 9.77 2.66 -6.79
CA ALA A 124 9.66 1.49 -5.91
C ALA A 124 8.22 1.24 -5.42
N ASP A 125 7.30 0.96 -6.36
CA ASP A 125 5.90 0.66 -6.04
C ASP A 125 5.72 -0.78 -5.51
N LEU A 126 6.60 -1.70 -5.93
CA LEU A 126 6.50 -3.13 -5.63
C LEU A 126 7.86 -3.71 -5.22
N VAL A 127 7.78 -4.79 -4.45
CA VAL A 127 8.89 -5.73 -4.28
C VAL A 127 8.47 -7.08 -4.84
N ARG A 128 9.22 -7.57 -5.83
CA ARG A 128 9.08 -8.92 -6.38
C ARG A 128 9.90 -9.87 -5.52
N VAL A 129 9.29 -10.96 -5.08
CA VAL A 129 9.89 -12.02 -4.28
C VAL A 129 9.77 -13.32 -5.07
N ARG A 130 10.91 -13.85 -5.50
CA ARG A 130 11.04 -15.10 -6.25
C ARG A 130 11.62 -16.19 -5.36
N VAL A 131 11.18 -17.43 -5.56
CA VAL A 131 11.82 -18.62 -4.97
C VAL A 131 12.89 -19.12 -5.93
N LEU A 132 14.17 -19.19 -5.51
CA LEU A 132 15.28 -19.51 -6.42
C LEU A 132 15.23 -20.94 -6.98
N ASP A 133 14.88 -21.92 -6.15
CA ASP A 133 14.77 -23.33 -6.54
C ASP A 133 13.32 -23.80 -6.71
N GLY A 134 12.36 -22.85 -6.73
CA GLY A 134 10.92 -23.12 -6.60
C GLY A 134 10.21 -23.59 -7.86
N GLY A 135 10.96 -23.79 -8.96
CA GLY A 135 10.46 -24.29 -10.26
C GLY A 135 9.31 -23.46 -10.84
N THR A 136 8.08 -23.86 -10.52
CA THR A 136 6.82 -23.29 -11.04
C THR A 136 6.09 -22.38 -10.06
N THR A 137 6.67 -22.14 -8.87
CA THR A 137 6.06 -21.24 -7.88
C THR A 137 6.02 -19.83 -8.45
N PRO A 138 4.83 -19.22 -8.63
CA PRO A 138 4.74 -17.88 -9.18
C PRO A 138 5.39 -16.88 -8.23
N ASP A 139 6.09 -15.89 -8.80
CA ASP A 139 6.65 -14.77 -8.06
C ASP A 139 5.55 -14.09 -7.22
N LEU A 140 5.91 -13.58 -6.05
CA LEU A 140 5.04 -12.72 -5.25
C LEU A 140 5.42 -11.26 -5.41
N LEU A 141 4.45 -10.43 -5.77
CA LEU A 141 4.55 -8.99 -5.90
C LEU A 141 3.93 -8.36 -4.65
N ILE A 142 4.73 -7.61 -3.89
CA ILE A 142 4.32 -7.00 -2.64
C ILE A 142 4.22 -5.50 -2.85
N PRO A 143 3.00 -4.90 -2.91
CA PRO A 143 2.84 -3.46 -2.95
C PRO A 143 3.41 -2.82 -1.71
N LEU A 144 4.25 -1.82 -1.93
CA LEU A 144 4.73 -0.95 -0.87
C LEU A 144 3.70 0.16 -0.65
N SER A 145 3.48 0.51 0.61
CA SER A 145 2.60 1.62 0.99
C SER A 145 3.22 2.40 2.14
N PRO A 146 2.98 3.72 2.19
CA PRO A 146 3.48 4.55 3.27
C PRO A 146 2.93 4.07 4.61
N THR A 147 3.78 4.16 5.62
CA THR A 147 3.50 3.90 7.03
C THR A 147 3.63 5.20 7.82
N GLU A 148 3.23 5.18 9.09
CA GLU A 148 3.24 6.37 9.97
C GLU A 148 4.63 6.98 10.21
N ASN A 149 5.71 6.23 9.94
CA ASN A 149 7.10 6.65 10.18
C ASN A 149 7.84 7.08 8.90
N ASP A 150 7.12 7.56 7.89
CA ASP A 150 7.66 7.88 6.55
C ASP A 150 8.42 6.73 5.88
N ARG A 151 8.13 5.48 6.29
CA ARG A 151 8.66 4.27 5.67
C ARG A 151 7.66 3.69 4.71
N LEU A 152 8.16 3.05 3.67
CA LEU A 152 7.35 2.22 2.79
C LEU A 152 7.36 0.78 3.31
N ALA A 153 6.19 0.15 3.41
CA ALA A 153 6.09 -1.24 3.81
C ALA A 153 4.99 -1.98 3.05
N GLY A 154 5.22 -3.27 2.89
CA GLY A 154 4.30 -4.21 2.27
C GLY A 154 4.35 -5.55 2.97
N ARG A 155 3.30 -6.35 2.81
CA ARG A 155 3.20 -7.66 3.45
C ARG A 155 2.36 -8.62 2.63
N VAL A 156 2.76 -9.89 2.64
CA VAL A 156 1.97 -11.03 2.17
C VAL A 156 2.01 -12.18 3.18
N ILE A 157 0.97 -13.01 3.15
CA ILE A 157 0.87 -14.24 3.93
C ILE A 157 0.52 -15.34 2.92
N THR A 158 1.44 -16.29 2.72
CA THR A 158 1.33 -17.31 1.66
C THR A 158 1.62 -18.69 2.21
N THR A 159 0.95 -19.72 1.72
CA THR A 159 1.31 -21.12 2.00
C THR A 159 2.23 -21.72 0.93
N ARG A 160 2.54 -20.96 -0.12
CA ARG A 160 3.35 -21.43 -1.26
C ARG A 160 4.85 -21.26 -1.06
N ILE A 161 5.23 -20.38 -0.15
CA ILE A 161 6.64 -20.17 0.23
C ILE A 161 6.80 -20.72 1.63
N ALA A 162 7.63 -21.74 1.78
CA ALA A 162 8.05 -22.28 3.07
C ALA A 162 9.23 -21.47 3.63
N MET A 163 9.43 -21.57 4.95
CA MET A 163 10.59 -20.96 5.60
C MET A 163 11.90 -21.61 5.14
N SER A 164 11.87 -22.87 4.70
CA SER A 164 13.01 -23.59 4.13
C SER A 164 13.42 -23.10 2.75
N ASP A 165 12.61 -22.28 2.09
CA ASP A 165 12.89 -21.85 0.72
C ASP A 165 13.90 -20.73 0.71
N GLU A 166 14.76 -20.73 -0.30
CA GLU A 166 15.62 -19.62 -0.61
C GLU A 166 14.94 -18.64 -1.57
N LEU A 167 15.02 -17.35 -1.25
CA LEU A 167 14.32 -16.31 -2.01
C LEU A 167 15.29 -15.28 -2.59
N GLU A 168 14.84 -14.64 -3.64
CA GLU A 168 15.42 -13.43 -4.20
C GLU A 168 14.37 -12.33 -4.18
N GLY A 169 14.71 -11.19 -3.58
CA GLY A 169 13.88 -9.99 -3.57
C GLY A 169 14.45 -8.94 -4.52
N SER A 170 13.60 -8.27 -5.29
CA SER A 170 13.99 -7.13 -6.12
C SER A 170 12.91 -6.06 -6.13
N ILE A 171 13.31 -4.81 -6.34
CA ILE A 171 12.35 -3.72 -6.54
C ILE A 171 11.76 -3.86 -7.95
N ALA A 172 10.46 -3.65 -8.09
CA ALA A 172 9.79 -3.59 -9.37
C ALA A 172 8.91 -2.33 -9.46
N ASP A 173 8.88 -1.74 -10.65
CA ASP A 173 7.93 -0.68 -10.97
C ASP A 173 6.61 -1.32 -11.42
N VAL A 174 5.49 -0.76 -11.00
CA VAL A 174 4.18 -1.17 -11.51
C VAL A 174 4.08 -0.95 -13.01
N SER A 175 4.72 0.08 -13.56
CA SER A 175 4.75 0.34 -15.01
C SER A 175 5.39 -0.79 -15.82
N SER A 176 6.24 -1.61 -15.19
CA SER A 176 6.89 -2.77 -15.81
C SER A 176 6.01 -4.03 -15.86
N LEU A 177 4.85 -4.03 -15.18
CA LEU A 177 3.95 -5.18 -15.16
C LEU A 177 3.18 -5.32 -16.46
N ASP A 178 3.13 -6.55 -16.97
CA ASP A 178 2.45 -6.88 -18.23
C ASP A 178 1.51 -8.09 -18.09
N ALA A 179 1.08 -8.64 -19.22
CA ALA A 179 0.21 -9.82 -19.27
C ALA A 179 0.91 -11.10 -18.77
N ALA A 180 2.23 -11.22 -18.89
CA ALA A 180 2.97 -12.39 -18.42
C ALA A 180 2.99 -12.46 -16.88
N ASP A 181 2.87 -11.31 -16.20
CA ASP A 181 2.79 -11.24 -14.74
C ASP A 181 1.41 -11.54 -14.15
N ALA A 182 0.38 -11.80 -14.98
CA ALA A 182 -1.00 -11.96 -14.53
C ALA A 182 -1.18 -13.01 -13.41
N LEU A 183 -0.49 -14.15 -13.50
CA LEU A 183 -0.53 -15.18 -12.47
C LEU A 183 0.11 -14.70 -11.16
N ALA A 184 1.30 -14.09 -11.24
CA ALA A 184 2.00 -13.53 -10.08
C ALA A 184 1.15 -12.48 -9.37
N ILE A 185 0.51 -11.58 -10.13
CA ILE A 185 -0.39 -10.55 -9.61
C ILE A 185 -1.58 -11.18 -8.87
N THR A 186 -2.28 -12.11 -9.52
CA THR A 186 -3.48 -12.77 -8.96
C THR A 186 -3.15 -13.43 -7.62
N GLU A 187 -2.05 -14.18 -7.57
CA GLU A 187 -1.61 -14.90 -6.36
C GLU A 187 -1.14 -13.96 -5.25
N SER A 188 -0.49 -12.87 -5.63
CA SER A 188 -0.07 -11.83 -4.70
C SER A 188 -1.24 -11.14 -4.05
N VAL A 189 -2.31 -10.87 -4.81
CA VAL A 189 -3.55 -10.30 -4.29
C VAL A 189 -4.26 -11.26 -3.34
N HIS A 190 -4.27 -12.56 -3.64
CA HIS A 190 -4.81 -13.59 -2.75
C HIS A 190 -4.02 -13.68 -1.43
N ALA A 191 -2.70 -13.63 -1.50
CA ALA A 191 -1.81 -13.67 -0.34
C ALA A 191 -1.78 -12.35 0.45
N ALA A 192 -2.33 -11.26 -0.11
CA ALA A 192 -2.24 -9.95 0.52
C ALA A 192 -3.23 -9.78 1.70
N PRO A 193 -2.80 -9.16 2.81
CA PRO A 193 -3.71 -8.70 3.86
C PRO A 193 -4.59 -7.55 3.34
N ILE A 194 -5.57 -7.11 4.13
CA ILE A 194 -6.52 -6.06 3.76
C ILE A 194 -5.82 -4.80 3.20
N ALA A 195 -4.78 -4.31 3.88
CA ALA A 195 -4.02 -3.15 3.42
C ALA A 195 -3.36 -3.37 2.05
N GLY A 196 -2.76 -4.55 1.83
CA GLY A 196 -2.17 -4.93 0.53
C GLY A 196 -3.23 -5.06 -0.56
N ARG A 197 -4.40 -5.63 -0.27
CA ARG A 197 -5.53 -5.68 -1.21
C ARG A 197 -6.02 -4.28 -1.59
N ASN A 198 -6.04 -3.34 -0.63
CA ASN A 198 -6.36 -1.94 -0.91
C ASN A 198 -5.29 -1.24 -1.77
N ALA A 199 -4.01 -1.56 -1.56
CA ALA A 199 -2.93 -1.09 -2.42
C ALA A 199 -3.11 -1.61 -3.87
N TRP A 200 -3.38 -2.90 -4.03
CA TRP A 200 -3.70 -3.49 -5.33
C TRP A 200 -4.92 -2.85 -5.99
N ARG A 201 -5.99 -2.54 -5.25
CA ARG A 201 -7.14 -1.79 -5.79
C ARG A 201 -6.74 -0.41 -6.34
N ARG A 202 -5.86 0.31 -5.64
CA ARG A 202 -5.34 1.60 -6.11
C ARG A 202 -4.52 1.44 -7.37
N ILE A 203 -3.65 0.43 -7.42
CA ILE A 203 -2.87 0.07 -8.61
C ILE A 203 -3.80 -0.21 -9.81
N ALA A 204 -4.80 -1.07 -9.63
CA ALA A 204 -5.74 -1.45 -10.69
C ALA A 204 -6.49 -0.25 -11.30
N LYS A 205 -6.86 0.74 -10.47
CA LYS A 205 -7.55 1.97 -10.93
C LYS A 205 -6.69 2.86 -11.84
N ARG A 206 -5.36 2.69 -11.85
CA ARG A 206 -4.47 3.44 -12.74
C ARG A 206 -4.51 2.93 -14.19
N TYR A 207 -5.06 1.74 -14.41
CA TYR A 207 -5.09 1.09 -15.71
C TYR A 207 -6.48 1.13 -16.36
N PRO A 208 -6.56 1.16 -17.70
CA PRO A 208 -7.79 0.97 -18.46
C PRO A 208 -8.52 -0.33 -18.09
N ASP A 209 -9.83 -0.37 -18.35
CA ASP A 209 -10.73 -1.49 -17.99
C ASP A 209 -10.31 -2.82 -18.62
N ASP A 210 -9.76 -2.80 -19.84
CA ASP A 210 -9.31 -3.93 -20.63
C ASP A 210 -7.84 -4.33 -20.38
N HIS A 211 -7.13 -3.59 -19.52
CA HIS A 211 -5.71 -3.84 -19.28
C HIS A 211 -5.48 -5.17 -18.51
N PRO A 212 -4.53 -6.02 -18.93
CA PRO A 212 -4.30 -7.35 -18.34
C PRO A 212 -3.94 -7.30 -16.85
N VAL A 213 -3.13 -6.33 -16.43
CA VAL A 213 -2.79 -6.11 -15.01
C VAL A 213 -4.04 -5.85 -14.18
N ARG A 214 -4.97 -5.01 -14.69
CA ARG A 214 -6.23 -4.71 -13.99
C ARG A 214 -7.10 -5.95 -13.88
N ALA A 215 -7.24 -6.70 -14.97
CA ALA A 215 -8.00 -7.94 -14.99
C ALA A 215 -7.46 -8.95 -13.95
N ALA A 216 -6.14 -9.15 -13.91
CA ALA A 216 -5.48 -10.03 -12.93
C ALA A 216 -5.70 -9.58 -11.48
N VAL A 217 -5.61 -8.27 -11.20
CA VAL A 217 -5.91 -7.74 -9.86
C VAL A 217 -7.35 -8.01 -9.48
N LEU A 218 -8.30 -7.72 -10.38
CA LEU A 218 -9.72 -7.94 -10.12
C LEU A 218 -10.04 -9.41 -9.90
N GLU A 219 -9.41 -10.31 -10.66
CA GLU A 219 -9.52 -11.75 -10.44
C GLU A 219 -9.03 -12.14 -9.05
N GLY A 220 -7.82 -11.72 -8.66
CA GLY A 220 -7.30 -12.02 -7.32
C GLY A 220 -8.13 -11.42 -6.17
N LEU A 221 -8.91 -10.36 -6.44
CA LEU A 221 -9.82 -9.76 -5.46
C LEU A 221 -11.14 -10.52 -5.30
N ARG A 222 -11.54 -11.35 -6.27
CA ARG A 222 -12.73 -12.22 -6.16
C ARG A 222 -12.50 -13.21 -5.01
N ARG A 223 -13.50 -13.35 -4.14
CA ARG A 223 -13.41 -14.25 -2.98
C ARG A 223 -13.46 -15.71 -3.47
N ARG A 224 -12.62 -16.57 -2.90
CA ARG A 224 -12.92 -18.00 -2.79
C ARG A 224 -13.84 -18.24 -1.61
#